data_AF-A0A1G6AGC4-F1
#
_entry.id   AF-A0A1G6AGC4-F1
#
_cell.length_a   1.000
_cell.length_b   1.000
_cell.length_c   1.000
_cell.angle_alpha   90.00
_cell.angle_beta   90.00
_cell.angle_gamma   90.00
#
_symmetry.space_group_name_H-M   'P 1'
#
loop_
_entity.id
_entity.type
_entity.pdbx_description
1 polymer ?
#
loop_
_entity_poly.entity_id
_entity_poly.type
_entity_poly.pdbx_seq_one_letter_code
_entity_poly.pdbx_strand_id
1 'polypeptide(L)'
;MSRRSIKPIEGFENLLFISRYGRPLCDQTIIDAIDRIVAEINGCRDEAVIALNDYYFDIEQQNEVFIEDNFKNAVIDSRKIVSFV
;
A
#
# COMPACT_ATOMS: atom_id res chain seq x y z
N MET A 1 5.53 -19.80 24.61
CA MET A 1 6.90 -19.31 24.93
C MET A 1 6.79 -18.25 26.02
N SER A 2 7.38 -18.49 27.19
CA SER A 2 7.46 -17.46 28.24
C SER A 2 8.41 -16.35 27.79
N ARG A 3 7.94 -15.10 27.67
CA ARG A 3 8.81 -13.96 27.39
C ARG A 3 9.80 -13.86 28.55
N ARG A 4 11.08 -14.17 28.32
CA ARG A 4 12.13 -13.91 29.32
C ARG A 4 12.17 -12.40 29.54
N SER A 5 11.60 -11.95 30.64
CA SER A 5 11.75 -10.57 31.10
C SER A 5 13.24 -10.39 31.42
N ILE A 6 13.91 -9.55 30.63
CA ILE A 6 15.29 -9.18 30.87
C ILE A 6 15.26 -8.08 31.92
N LYS A 7 16.01 -8.30 33.01
CA LYS A 7 16.19 -7.28 34.02
C LYS A 7 17.08 -6.17 33.47
N PRO A 8 16.76 -4.90 33.73
CA PRO A 8 17.68 -3.80 33.48
C PRO A 8 19.03 -4.05 34.15
N ILE A 9 20.09 -3.52 33.56
CA ILE A 9 21.40 -3.48 34.22
C ILE A 9 21.30 -2.60 35.47
N GLU A 10 22.09 -2.93 36.48
CA GLU A 10 22.16 -2.16 37.74
C GLU A 10 22.35 -0.66 37.47
N GLY A 11 21.53 0.17 38.13
CA GLY A 11 21.51 1.63 37.95
C GLY A 11 20.55 2.15 36.87
N PHE A 12 19.84 1.26 36.16
CA PHE A 12 18.88 1.61 35.10
C PHE A 12 17.47 1.00 35.33
N GLU A 13 17.16 0.59 36.56
CA GLU A 13 15.94 -0.13 36.91
C GLU A 13 14.66 0.69 36.72
N ASN A 14 14.77 2.02 36.79
CA ASN A 14 13.65 2.95 36.64
C ASN A 14 13.36 3.31 35.18
N LEU A 15 14.12 2.79 34.20
CA LEU A 15 13.88 3.05 32.79
C LEU A 15 12.74 2.20 32.25
N LEU A 16 11.79 2.86 31.58
CA LEU A 16 10.64 2.20 30.94
C LEU A 16 11.04 1.37 29.73
N PHE A 17 12.07 1.82 29.01
CA PHE A 17 12.53 1.19 27.78
C PHE A 17 14.01 0.86 27.88
N ILE A 18 14.30 -0.43 27.69
CA ILE A 18 15.64 -0.99 27.66
C ILE A 18 15.78 -1.82 26.39
N SER A 19 17.02 -1.91 25.90
CA SER A 19 17.35 -2.84 24.83
C SER A 19 17.11 -4.28 25.26
N ARG A 20 17.14 -5.19 24.28
CA ARG A 20 17.13 -6.65 24.51
C ARG A 20 18.28 -7.17 25.37
N TYR A 21 19.21 -6.32 25.79
CA TYR A 21 20.36 -6.67 26.63
C TYR A 21 20.30 -5.96 27.99
N GLY A 22 19.18 -5.34 28.35
CA GLY A 22 19.02 -4.62 29.63
C GLY A 22 19.72 -3.26 29.68
N ARG A 23 20.29 -2.79 28.56
CA ARG A 23 20.95 -1.47 28.46
C ARG A 23 19.95 -0.37 28.16
N PRO A 24 20.16 0.86 28.65
CA PRO A 24 19.40 2.03 28.20
C PRO A 24 19.47 2.16 26.67
N LEU A 25 18.37 2.58 26.07
CA LEU A 25 18.37 2.98 24.67
C LEU A 25 19.05 4.34 24.56
N CYS A 26 19.94 4.51 23.59
CA CYS A 26 20.47 5.83 23.25
C CYS A 26 19.59 6.51 22.20
N ASP A 27 19.67 7.84 22.12
CA ASP A 27 18.89 8.66 21.21
C ASP A 27 18.97 8.16 19.76
N GLN A 28 20.19 7.80 19.30
CA GLN A 28 20.39 7.27 17.94
C GLN A 28 19.58 5.99 17.69
N THR A 29 19.49 5.09 18.67
CA THR A 29 18.70 3.86 18.53
C THR A 29 17.21 4.16 18.34
N ILE A 30 16.72 5.20 19.02
CA ILE A 30 15.32 5.62 18.92
C ILE A 30 15.07 6.31 17.57
N ILE A 31 15.96 7.20 17.15
CA ILE A 31 15.90 7.88 15.84
C ILE A 31 15.89 6.85 14.71
N ASP A 32 16.85 5.92 14.70
CA ASP A 32 16.94 4.87 13.68
C ASP A 32 15.67 4.00 13.64
N ALA A 33 15.07 3.74 14.79
CA ALA A 33 13.83 2.97 14.86
C ALA A 33 12.65 3.75 14.28
N ILE A 34 12.54 5.05 14.57
CA ILE A 34 11.51 5.93 14.01
C ILE A 34 11.66 6.01 12.49
N ASP A 35 12.88 6.24 12.00
CA ASP A 35 13.14 6.36 10.56
C ASP A 35 12.75 5.08 9.80
N ARG A 36 13.02 3.90 10.37
CA ARG A 36 12.59 2.62 9.78
C ARG A 36 11.07 2.48 9.73
N ILE A 37 10.38 2.85 10.81
CA ILE A 37 8.91 2.80 10.86
C ILE A 37 8.32 3.74 9.81
N VAL A 38 8.86 4.97 9.70
CA VAL A 38 8.42 5.95 8.70
C VAL A 38 8.68 5.45 7.29
N ALA A 39 9.84 4.85 7.03
CA ALA A 39 10.17 4.27 5.73
C ALA A 39 9.21 3.13 5.34
N GLU A 40 8.85 2.25 6.28
CA GLU A 40 7.90 1.17 6.06
C GLU A 40 6.49 1.70 5.75
N ILE A 41 6.01 2.69 6.53
CA ILE A 41 4.72 3.35 6.26
C ILE A 41 4.70 3.98 4.87
N ASN A 42 5.77 4.68 4.49
CA ASN A 42 5.87 5.30 3.17
C ASN A 42 5.91 4.25 2.07
N GLY A 43 6.62 3.13 2.26
CA GLY A 43 6.64 2.01 1.32
C GLY A 43 5.24 1.45 1.06
N CYS A 44 4.49 1.14 2.13
CA CYS A 44 3.11 0.65 2.00
C CYS A 44 2.18 1.67 1.33
N ARG A 45 2.37 2.97 1.61
CA ARG A 45 1.59 4.03 0.95
C ARG A 45 1.87 4.03 -0.55
N ASP A 46 3.12 3.98 -0.95
CA ASP A 46 3.52 4.08 -2.34
C ASP A 46 3.04 2.83 -3.12
N GLU A 47 3.12 1.64 -2.53
CA GLU A 47 2.51 0.41 -3.07
C GLU A 47 1.00 0.55 -3.27
N ALA A 48 0.28 1.11 -2.29
CA ALA A 48 -1.16 1.31 -2.38
C ALA A 48 -1.54 2.31 -3.50
N VAL A 49 -0.74 3.37 -3.69
CA VAL A 49 -0.95 4.34 -4.76
C VAL A 49 -0.75 3.70 -6.13
N ILE A 50 0.29 2.88 -6.29
CA ILE A 50 0.54 2.15 -7.54
C ILE A 50 -0.64 1.21 -7.85
N ALA A 51 -1.07 0.42 -6.86
CA ALA A 51 -2.19 -0.50 -7.05
C ALA A 51 -3.50 0.21 -7.42
N LEU A 52 -3.76 1.39 -6.85
CA LEU A 52 -4.93 2.20 -7.22
C LEU A 52 -4.79 2.74 -8.64
N ASN A 53 -3.62 3.21 -9.05
CA ASN A 53 -3.39 3.71 -10.40
C ASN A 53 -3.58 2.61 -11.45
N ASP A 54 -3.05 1.41 -11.19
CA ASP A 54 -3.23 0.26 -12.08
C ASP A 54 -4.72 -0.07 -12.24
N TYR A 55 -5.48 -0.06 -11.13
CA TYR A 55 -6.93 -0.26 -11.15
C TYR A 55 -7.69 0.83 -11.92
N TYR A 56 -7.31 2.11 -11.77
CA TYR A 56 -7.89 3.20 -12.55
C TYR A 56 -7.64 3.02 -14.05
N PHE A 57 -6.43 2.63 -14.42
CA PHE A 57 -6.05 2.40 -15.81
C PHE A 57 -6.84 1.23 -16.43
N ASP A 58 -7.05 0.15 -15.68
CA ASP A 58 -7.88 -0.97 -16.12
C ASP A 58 -9.34 -0.56 -16.37
N ILE A 59 -9.91 0.28 -15.49
CA ILE A 59 -11.27 0.82 -15.67
C ILE A 59 -11.35 1.68 -16.93
N GLU A 60 -10.39 2.57 -17.14
CA GLU A 60 -10.38 3.47 -18.31
C GLU A 60 -10.32 2.67 -19.61
N GLN A 61 -9.45 1.66 -19.70
CA GLN A 61 -9.41 0.77 -20.88
C GLN A 61 -10.71 0.02 -21.11
N GLN A 62 -11.32 -0.54 -20.05
CA GLN A 62 -12.59 -1.24 -20.19
C GLN A 62 -13.72 -0.33 -20.68
N ASN A 63 -13.75 0.92 -20.22
CA ASN A 63 -14.72 1.91 -20.67
C ASN A 63 -14.55 2.27 -22.14
N GLU A 64 -13.31 2.45 -22.62
CA GLU A 64 -13.05 2.71 -24.04
C GLU A 64 -13.50 1.55 -24.93
N VAL A 65 -13.15 0.31 -24.54
CA VAL A 65 -13.56 -0.90 -25.26
C VAL A 65 -15.09 -1.01 -25.33
N PHE A 66 -15.78 -0.74 -24.21
CA PHE A 66 -17.23 -0.78 -24.15
C PHE A 66 -17.91 0.27 -25.06
N ILE A 67 -17.35 1.48 -25.17
CA ILE A 67 -17.86 2.53 -26.07
C ILE A 67 -17.67 2.10 -27.53
N GLU A 68 -16.50 1.55 -27.88
CA GLU A 68 -16.20 1.15 -29.26
C GLU A 68 -17.12 0.03 -29.74
N ASP A 69 -17.39 -0.97 -28.90
CA ASP A 69 -18.27 -2.08 -29.23
C ASP A 69 -19.73 -1.63 -29.39
N ASN A 70 -20.23 -0.76 -28.51
CA ASN A 70 -21.56 -0.17 -28.64
C ASN A 70 -21.71 0.62 -29.95
N PHE A 71 -20.67 1.37 -30.33
CA PHE A 71 -20.68 2.12 -31.58
C PHE A 71 -20.71 1.19 -32.80
N LYS A 72 -19.86 0.15 -32.83
CA LYS A 72 -19.85 -0.86 -33.91
C LYS A 72 -21.21 -1.54 -34.07
N ASN A 73 -21.83 -1.94 -32.95
CA ASN A 73 -23.14 -2.57 -32.96
C ASN A 73 -24.24 -1.63 -33.47
N ALA A 74 -24.25 -0.37 -33.04
CA ALA A 74 -25.19 0.64 -33.52
C ALA A 74 -25.06 0.90 -35.03
N VAL A 75 -23.84 0.93 -35.57
CA VAL A 75 -23.59 1.09 -37.02
C VAL A 75 -24.09 -0.13 -37.81
N ILE A 76 -23.85 -1.34 -37.31
CA ILE A 76 -24.34 -2.58 -37.95
C ILE A 76 -25.88 -2.59 -38.00
N ASP A 77 -26.54 -2.29 -36.88
CA ASP A 77 -28.00 -2.28 -36.84
C ASP A 77 -28.62 -1.19 -37.72
N SER A 78 -27.98 -0.01 -37.78
CA SER A 78 -28.40 1.04 -38.70
C SER A 78 -28.31 0.59 -40.17
N ARG A 79 -27.26 -0.14 -40.56
CA ARG A 79 -27.12 -0.67 -41.92
C ARG A 79 -28.17 -1.72 -42.26
N LYS A 80 -28.57 -2.57 -41.30
CA LYS A 80 -29.66 -3.54 -41.51
C LYS A 80 -30.96 -2.83 -41.86
N ILE A 81 -31.30 -1.74 -41.16
CA ILE A 81 -32.54 -0.97 -41.41
C ILE A 81 -32.56 -0.42 -42.85
N VAL A 82 -31.42 0.08 -43.34
CA VAL A 82 -31.32 0.67 -44.69
C VAL A 82 -31.41 -0.39 -45.80
N SER A 83 -31.02 -1.64 -45.56
CA SER A 83 -31.06 -2.71 -46.57
C SER A 83 -32.41 -3.41 -46.76
N PHE A 84 -33.42 -3.09 -45.94
CA PHE A 84 -34.78 -3.68 -46.04
C PHE A 84 -35.81 -2.75 -46.72
N VAL A 85 -35.37 -1.68 -47.38
CA VAL A 85 -36.21 -0.76 -48.20
C VAL A 85 -35.87 -0.91 -49.67
#